data_AF-A0A2D9VRQ1-F1
#
_entry.id   AF-A0A2D9VRQ1-F1
#
_cell.length_a   1.000
_cell.length_b   1.000
_cell.length_c   1.000
_cell.angle_alpha   90.00
_cell.angle_beta   90.00
_cell.angle_gamma   90.00
#
_symmetry.space_group_name_H-M   'P 1'
#
loop_
_entity.id
_entity.type
_entity.pdbx_description
1 polymer ?
#
loop_
_entity_poly.entity_id
_entity_poly.type
_entity_poly.pdbx_seq_one_letter_code
_entity_poly.pdbx_strand_id
1 'polypeptide(L)'
;KTFGEIGSKAFSSFDDMVLFEAIRELSILKEAPQIDKALVQQAEEKVLNLQSNISSLSEMAKIRNLHWWTVEYGLIGSINNPKIYGAGLLSSISESVNCLSDKVPKLPYSIDASLVTFDITKEQPQLFVAEDFNHLQSVLNEFSKNMAFKKGGDYSVSLAIEYSNIATCEFDSGVQVSGLFKELIKINNKGVYLKTQGPTALSINNKQLRNHGIEHHIDGFGAPIGDIINVNVNSLRQKLNQEVKLIYDSGIIVQGVLFDLVENENGDIIILSFNSCSVILNQDGLNQKKMILFDPSWGVYDLVLGTRIISAYPNAADMSSFPVEKIYFKSQTIQPKFTKSEQKLHELYSRIRHMRETNINSDDLLLIINKLINEHQDDWLLALEICELAKNKYNSIYNLAYNHLMNIKKSNSKYEKLIFDGLNLLS
;
A
#
# COMPACT_ATOMS: atom_id res chain seq x y z
N LYS A 1 5.88 -2.15 -9.71
CA LYS A 1 6.68 -2.89 -8.70
C LYS A 1 7.27 -1.95 -7.64
N THR A 2 8.11 -0.98 -8.01
CA THR A 2 8.75 -0.02 -7.08
C THR A 2 7.78 0.73 -6.17
N PHE A 3 6.63 1.19 -6.69
CA PHE A 3 5.58 1.83 -5.89
C PHE A 3 5.06 0.93 -4.76
N GLY A 4 4.85 -0.36 -5.04
CA GLY A 4 4.37 -1.32 -4.04
C GLY A 4 5.42 -1.60 -2.97
N GLU A 5 6.70 -1.71 -3.35
CA GLU A 5 7.80 -1.91 -2.41
C GLU A 5 7.95 -0.70 -1.46
N ILE A 6 7.99 0.52 -1.99
CA ILE A 6 8.09 1.75 -1.19
C ILE A 6 6.82 1.95 -0.36
N GLY A 7 5.64 1.73 -0.95
CA GLY A 7 4.35 1.85 -0.28
C GLY A 7 4.20 0.90 0.90
N SER A 8 4.74 -0.32 0.80
CA SER A 8 4.76 -1.29 1.91
C SER A 8 5.56 -0.82 3.13
N LYS A 9 6.44 0.16 2.95
CA LYS A 9 7.29 0.76 3.99
C LYS A 9 6.79 2.13 4.47
N ALA A 10 5.67 2.62 3.95
CA ALA A 10 5.09 3.90 4.34
C ALA A 10 4.22 3.75 5.60
N PHE A 11 4.42 4.61 6.60
CA PHE A 11 3.52 4.65 7.75
C PHE A 11 2.15 5.23 7.37
N SER A 12 1.09 4.53 7.75
CA SER A 12 -0.30 4.98 7.61
C SER A 12 -0.83 5.56 8.92
N SER A 13 -1.70 6.56 8.84
CA SER A 13 -2.45 7.01 10.02
C SER A 13 -3.66 6.12 10.28
N PHE A 14 -4.30 6.32 11.44
CA PHE A 14 -5.61 5.72 11.72
C PHE A 14 -6.65 6.14 10.67
N ASP A 15 -6.68 7.43 10.33
CA ASP A 15 -7.63 7.97 9.34
C ASP A 15 -7.44 7.36 7.96
N ASP A 16 -6.20 7.04 7.55
CA ASP A 16 -5.95 6.34 6.29
C ASP A 16 -6.59 4.96 6.25
N MET A 17 -6.52 4.20 7.35
CA MET A 17 -7.12 2.87 7.43
C MET A 17 -8.64 2.96 7.35
N VAL A 18 -9.24 3.93 8.06
CA VAL A 18 -10.69 4.15 8.03
C VAL A 18 -11.15 4.58 6.63
N LEU A 19 -10.42 5.50 5.99
CA LEU A 19 -10.71 5.94 4.62
C LEU A 19 -10.56 4.79 3.62
N PHE A 20 -9.53 3.95 3.74
CA PHE A 20 -9.32 2.79 2.87
C PHE A 20 -10.50 1.81 2.94
N GLU A 21 -10.96 1.46 4.15
CA GLU A 21 -12.12 0.58 4.31
C GLU A 21 -13.41 1.19 3.73
N ALA A 22 -13.62 2.51 3.89
CA ALA A 22 -14.77 3.21 3.31
C ALA A 22 -14.73 3.24 1.77
N ILE A 23 -13.55 3.49 1.17
CA ILE A 23 -13.37 3.43 -0.28
C ILE A 23 -13.62 2.02 -0.80
N ARG A 24 -13.13 0.99 -0.11
CA ARG A 24 -13.36 -0.41 -0.51
C ARG A 24 -14.85 -0.76 -0.46
N GLU A 25 -15.54 -0.37 0.61
CA GLU A 25 -16.99 -0.53 0.75
C GLU A 25 -17.73 0.14 -0.42
N LEU A 26 -17.37 1.39 -0.74
CA LEU A 26 -17.95 2.10 -1.87
C LEU A 26 -17.72 1.40 -3.22
N SER A 27 -16.49 0.90 -3.48
CA SER A 27 -16.18 0.16 -4.71
C SER A 27 -17.05 -1.09 -4.84
N ILE A 28 -17.18 -1.86 -3.76
CA ILE A 28 -18.02 -3.06 -3.73
C ILE A 28 -19.48 -2.70 -4.03
N LEU A 29 -20.00 -1.62 -3.46
CA LEU A 29 -21.37 -1.18 -3.70
C LEU A 29 -21.57 -0.69 -5.14
N LYS A 30 -20.61 0.04 -5.73
CA LYS A 30 -20.68 0.50 -7.12
C LYS A 30 -20.64 -0.64 -8.14
N GLU A 31 -19.90 -1.70 -7.83
CA GLU A 31 -19.83 -2.91 -8.67
C GLU A 31 -21.00 -3.87 -8.43
N ALA A 32 -21.71 -3.74 -7.30
CA ALA A 32 -22.80 -4.64 -6.94
C ALA A 32 -24.03 -4.45 -7.87
N PRO A 33 -24.56 -5.54 -8.44
CA PRO A 33 -25.75 -5.45 -9.27
C PRO A 33 -27.00 -5.20 -8.42
N GLN A 34 -27.91 -4.38 -8.95
CA GLN A 34 -29.22 -4.10 -8.34
C GLN A 34 -29.15 -3.55 -6.91
N ILE A 35 -28.06 -2.87 -6.56
CA ILE A 35 -27.93 -2.20 -5.27
C ILE A 35 -28.84 -0.96 -5.20
N ASP A 36 -29.33 -0.65 -4.00
CA ASP A 36 -30.06 0.60 -3.77
C ASP A 36 -29.12 1.80 -3.97
N LYS A 37 -29.52 2.74 -4.83
CA LYS A 37 -28.78 3.98 -5.09
C LYS A 37 -28.59 4.80 -3.81
N ALA A 38 -29.53 4.74 -2.87
CA ALA A 38 -29.39 5.44 -1.59
C ALA A 38 -28.21 4.91 -0.77
N LEU A 39 -27.92 3.59 -0.83
CA LEU A 39 -26.77 3.00 -0.14
C LEU A 39 -25.45 3.44 -0.77
N VAL A 40 -25.38 3.50 -2.11
CA VAL A 40 -24.21 4.00 -2.81
C VAL A 40 -23.97 5.46 -2.43
N GLN A 41 -25.01 6.30 -2.43
CA GLN A 41 -24.91 7.70 -2.06
C GLN A 41 -24.42 7.88 -0.60
N GLN A 42 -24.94 7.10 0.34
CA GLN A 42 -24.48 7.13 1.74
C GLN A 42 -23.00 6.76 1.86
N ALA A 43 -22.54 5.75 1.11
CA ALA A 43 -21.14 5.36 1.08
C ALA A 43 -20.24 6.44 0.44
N GLU A 44 -20.72 7.12 -0.61
CA GLU A 44 -20.02 8.26 -1.22
C GLU A 44 -19.89 9.43 -0.23
N GLU A 45 -20.98 9.83 0.42
CA GLU A 45 -20.99 10.89 1.43
C GLU A 45 -20.06 10.56 2.60
N LYS A 46 -20.02 9.29 3.03
CA LYS A 46 -19.08 8.82 4.05
C LYS A 46 -17.62 9.00 3.62
N VAL A 47 -17.27 8.63 2.38
CA VAL A 47 -15.91 8.81 1.86
C VAL A 47 -15.55 10.30 1.81
N LEU A 48 -16.42 11.15 1.27
CA LEU A 48 -16.18 12.60 1.17
C LEU A 48 -15.99 13.25 2.55
N ASN A 49 -16.82 12.88 3.53
CA ASN A 49 -16.69 13.36 4.90
C ASN A 49 -15.39 12.90 5.57
N LEU A 50 -14.94 11.67 5.32
CA LEU A 50 -13.66 11.19 5.86
C LEU A 50 -12.49 11.95 5.22
N GLN A 51 -12.52 12.18 3.90
CA GLN A 51 -11.48 12.93 3.20
C GLN A 51 -11.37 14.38 3.68
N SER A 52 -12.49 15.06 3.95
CA SER A 52 -12.48 16.46 4.40
C SER A 52 -12.00 16.64 5.85
N ASN A 53 -12.07 15.59 6.67
CA ASN A 53 -11.65 15.61 8.07
C ASN A 53 -10.15 15.30 8.26
N ILE A 54 -9.44 14.85 7.24
CA ILE A 54 -8.00 14.56 7.32
C ILE A 54 -7.23 15.89 7.38
N SER A 55 -6.66 16.18 8.56
CA SER A 55 -5.93 17.43 8.82
C SER A 55 -4.51 17.45 8.26
N SER A 56 -3.89 16.28 8.09
CA SER A 56 -2.54 16.14 7.55
C SER A 56 -2.36 14.81 6.82
N LEU A 57 -1.49 14.82 5.80
CA LEU A 57 -1.21 13.63 5.00
C LEU A 57 -0.05 12.82 5.61
N SER A 58 -0.33 11.55 5.90
CA SER A 58 0.69 10.55 6.25
C SER A 58 1.60 10.24 5.05
N GLU A 59 2.65 9.44 5.29
CA GLU A 59 3.46 8.91 4.20
C GLU A 59 2.64 8.02 3.25
N MET A 60 1.75 7.19 3.80
CA MET A 60 0.85 6.34 3.02
C MET A 60 -0.10 7.17 2.13
N ALA A 61 -0.68 8.24 2.67
CA ALA A 61 -1.55 9.12 1.90
C ALA A 61 -0.78 9.81 0.76
N LYS A 62 0.44 10.28 1.04
CA LYS A 62 1.30 10.94 0.04
C LYS A 62 1.73 10.01 -1.09
N ILE A 63 2.14 8.78 -0.77
CA ILE A 63 2.51 7.81 -1.82
C ILE A 63 1.28 7.35 -2.62
N ARG A 64 0.11 7.23 -1.98
CA ARG A 64 -1.16 6.98 -2.67
C ARG A 64 -1.48 8.09 -3.66
N ASN A 65 -1.28 9.35 -3.29
CA ASN A 65 -1.48 10.48 -4.19
C ASN A 65 -0.52 10.41 -5.39
N LEU A 66 0.77 10.14 -5.17
CA LEU A 66 1.72 9.93 -6.27
C LEU A 66 1.28 8.80 -7.20
N HIS A 67 0.83 7.67 -6.64
CA HIS A 67 0.31 6.56 -7.43
C HIS A 67 -0.91 6.97 -8.26
N TRP A 68 -1.86 7.69 -7.65
CA TRP A 68 -3.07 8.17 -8.32
C TRP A 68 -2.75 9.08 -9.51
N TRP A 69 -1.88 10.08 -9.31
CA TRP A 69 -1.52 11.05 -10.34
C TRP A 69 -0.54 10.51 -11.40
N THR A 70 -0.14 9.24 -11.29
CA THR A 70 0.78 8.60 -12.24
C THR A 70 0.20 7.32 -12.82
N VAL A 71 0.15 6.25 -12.02
CA VAL A 71 -0.27 4.92 -12.48
C VAL A 71 -1.75 4.90 -12.87
N GLU A 72 -2.60 5.63 -12.15
CA GLU A 72 -4.05 5.66 -12.43
C GLU A 72 -4.44 6.76 -13.43
N TYR A 73 -4.01 8.00 -13.18
CA TYR A 73 -4.43 9.20 -13.94
C TYR A 73 -3.24 10.01 -14.44
N GLY A 74 -2.15 9.35 -14.83
CA GLY A 74 -0.95 10.01 -15.36
C GLY A 74 -0.97 10.23 -16.87
N LEU A 75 -0.31 11.31 -17.28
CA LEU A 75 0.03 11.64 -18.66
C LEU A 75 1.55 11.67 -18.85
N ILE A 76 2.03 11.38 -20.07
CA ILE A 76 3.47 11.30 -20.37
C ILE A 76 3.85 12.04 -21.66
N GLY A 77 5.05 12.60 -21.72
CA GLY A 77 5.59 13.33 -22.86
C GLY A 77 5.59 14.84 -22.65
N SER A 78 5.36 15.59 -23.73
CA SER A 78 5.34 17.06 -23.66
C SER A 78 4.04 17.59 -23.07
N ILE A 79 4.09 18.65 -22.27
CA ILE A 79 2.90 19.26 -21.67
C ILE A 79 1.86 19.74 -22.69
N ASN A 80 2.32 20.15 -23.88
CA ASN A 80 1.49 20.64 -24.98
C ASN A 80 0.88 19.52 -25.84
N ASN A 81 1.47 18.33 -25.81
CA ASN A 81 1.00 17.17 -26.55
C ASN A 81 1.30 15.88 -25.78
N PRO A 82 0.63 15.67 -24.64
CA PRO A 82 0.87 14.51 -23.80
C PRO A 82 0.16 13.28 -24.36
N LYS A 83 0.63 12.10 -23.96
CA LYS A 83 -0.01 10.81 -24.20
C LYS A 83 -0.55 10.25 -22.90
N ILE A 84 -1.62 9.45 -23.02
CA ILE A 84 -2.23 8.76 -21.89
C ILE A 84 -1.43 7.48 -21.60
N TYR A 85 -1.15 7.23 -20.32
CA TYR A 85 -0.64 5.93 -19.86
C TYR A 85 -1.31 5.44 -18.57
N GLY A 86 -1.99 6.31 -17.84
CA GLY A 86 -2.72 5.95 -16.62
C GLY A 86 -3.85 4.95 -16.88
N ALA A 87 -3.95 3.93 -16.02
CA ALA A 87 -4.91 2.84 -16.17
C ALA A 87 -6.37 3.30 -16.04
N GLY A 88 -6.66 4.21 -15.09
CA GLY A 88 -7.97 4.82 -14.91
C GLY A 88 -8.44 5.53 -16.18
N LEU A 89 -7.57 6.36 -16.75
CA LEU A 89 -7.87 7.04 -18.01
C LEU A 89 -8.11 6.05 -19.15
N LEU A 90 -7.25 5.04 -19.32
CA LEU A 90 -7.37 4.05 -20.40
C LEU A 90 -8.60 3.15 -20.29
N SER A 91 -9.12 2.93 -19.09
CA SER A 91 -10.31 2.11 -18.86
C SER A 91 -11.64 2.88 -19.03
N SER A 92 -11.59 4.21 -19.06
CA SER A 92 -12.75 5.09 -19.19
C SER A 92 -12.74 5.82 -20.53
N ILE A 93 -13.58 5.39 -21.48
CA ILE A 93 -13.64 6.00 -22.83
C ILE A 93 -13.94 7.50 -22.77
N SER A 94 -14.88 7.92 -21.90
CA SER A 94 -15.25 9.35 -21.77
C SER A 94 -14.10 10.18 -21.20
N GLU A 95 -13.46 9.71 -20.12
CA GLU A 95 -12.34 10.44 -19.52
C GLU A 95 -11.10 10.44 -20.43
N SER A 96 -10.81 9.34 -21.13
CA SER A 96 -9.75 9.26 -22.13
C SER A 96 -9.84 10.36 -23.19
N VAL A 97 -11.06 10.69 -23.63
CA VAL A 97 -11.26 11.74 -24.64
C VAL A 97 -11.21 13.13 -23.99
N ASN A 98 -11.86 13.29 -22.83
CA ASN A 98 -11.96 14.59 -22.16
C ASN A 98 -10.62 15.05 -21.56
N CYS A 99 -9.76 14.13 -21.10
CA CYS A 99 -8.51 14.46 -20.42
C CYS A 99 -7.52 15.21 -21.31
N LEU A 100 -7.54 14.97 -22.62
CA LEU A 100 -6.69 15.66 -23.59
C LEU A 100 -7.25 17.01 -24.04
N SER A 101 -8.51 17.34 -23.72
CA SER A 101 -9.11 18.62 -24.06
C SER A 101 -8.58 19.78 -23.21
N ASP A 102 -8.65 21.01 -23.69
CA ASP A 102 -8.18 22.21 -22.96
C ASP A 102 -8.95 22.50 -21.65
N LYS A 103 -10.05 21.78 -21.39
CA LYS A 103 -10.84 21.93 -20.17
C LYS A 103 -10.16 21.36 -18.93
N VAL A 104 -9.26 20.39 -19.10
CA VAL A 104 -8.52 19.75 -18.00
C VAL A 104 -7.09 20.32 -17.99
N PRO A 105 -6.69 21.11 -16.98
CA PRO A 105 -5.34 21.62 -16.86
C PRO A 105 -4.29 20.50 -16.81
N LYS A 106 -3.20 20.67 -17.55
CA LYS A 106 -2.02 19.81 -17.53
C LYS A 106 -0.93 20.50 -16.74
N LEU A 107 -0.49 19.87 -15.65
CA LEU A 107 0.55 20.38 -14.77
C LEU A 107 1.82 19.55 -14.94
N PRO A 108 3.02 20.13 -14.81
CA PRO A 108 4.26 19.35 -14.77
C PRO A 108 4.25 18.45 -13.54
N TYR A 109 4.61 17.18 -13.72
CA TYR A 109 4.72 16.23 -12.62
C TYR A 109 5.95 16.55 -11.76
N SER A 110 5.77 16.57 -10.44
CA SER A 110 6.83 16.75 -9.44
C SER A 110 6.45 16.04 -8.14
N ILE A 111 7.34 16.07 -7.15
CA ILE A 111 7.06 15.57 -5.80
C ILE A 111 5.83 16.23 -5.15
N ASP A 112 5.45 17.44 -5.57
CA ASP A 112 4.29 18.18 -5.03
C ASP A 112 2.97 17.47 -5.33
N ALA A 113 2.91 16.61 -6.35
CA ALA A 113 1.77 15.75 -6.61
C ALA A 113 1.43 14.84 -5.41
N SER A 114 2.40 14.57 -4.53
CA SER A 114 2.16 13.83 -3.28
C SER A 114 1.22 14.57 -2.31
N LEU A 115 1.12 15.89 -2.42
CA LEU A 115 0.28 16.74 -1.57
C LEU A 115 -1.11 17.00 -2.17
N VAL A 116 -1.33 16.62 -3.43
CA VAL A 116 -2.59 16.88 -4.14
C VAL A 116 -3.55 15.73 -3.87
N THR A 117 -4.63 16.02 -3.17
CA THR A 117 -5.71 15.05 -2.90
C THR A 117 -6.65 14.92 -4.10
N PHE A 118 -7.39 13.81 -4.17
CA PHE A 118 -8.27 13.48 -5.29
C PHE A 118 -9.66 12.98 -4.82
N ASP A 119 -10.65 13.21 -5.67
CA ASP A 119 -12.02 12.69 -5.53
C ASP A 119 -12.18 11.51 -6.50
N ILE A 120 -12.44 10.32 -5.95
CA ILE A 120 -12.62 9.08 -6.73
C ILE A 120 -14.00 9.00 -7.39
N THR A 121 -14.92 9.91 -7.05
CA THR A 121 -16.32 9.88 -7.50
C THR A 121 -16.58 10.75 -8.72
N LYS A 122 -15.61 11.55 -9.16
CA LYS A 122 -15.74 12.55 -10.22
C LYS A 122 -14.58 12.47 -11.20
N GLU A 123 -14.79 13.07 -12.38
CA GLU A 123 -13.71 13.31 -13.33
C GLU A 123 -12.63 14.19 -12.69
N GLN A 124 -11.37 13.90 -13.02
CA GLN A 124 -10.23 14.56 -12.38
C GLN A 124 -10.12 16.02 -12.83
N PRO A 125 -10.08 16.99 -11.89
CA PRO A 125 -10.09 18.41 -12.24
C PRO A 125 -8.77 18.91 -12.86
N GLN A 126 -7.69 18.16 -12.68
CA GLN A 126 -6.39 18.39 -13.31
C GLN A 126 -5.65 17.06 -13.49
N LEU A 127 -4.62 17.06 -14.33
CA LEU A 127 -3.73 15.92 -14.52
C LEU A 127 -2.25 16.35 -14.55
N PHE A 128 -1.37 15.40 -14.24
CA PHE A 128 0.07 15.62 -14.23
C PHE A 128 0.74 14.96 -15.43
N VAL A 129 1.68 15.68 -16.03
CA VAL A 129 2.47 15.23 -17.19
C VAL A 129 3.90 14.98 -16.75
N ALA A 130 4.32 13.72 -16.80
CA ALA A 130 5.72 13.34 -16.67
C ALA A 130 6.41 13.39 -18.03
N GLU A 131 7.69 13.72 -18.07
CA GLU A 131 8.44 13.81 -19.33
C GLU A 131 8.63 12.43 -19.96
N ASP A 132 9.07 11.47 -19.14
CA ASP A 132 9.27 10.07 -19.49
C ASP A 132 9.16 9.18 -18.23
N PHE A 133 9.39 7.87 -18.39
CA PHE A 133 9.38 6.94 -17.26
C PHE A 133 10.56 7.11 -16.29
N ASN A 134 11.68 7.69 -16.73
CA ASN A 134 12.82 7.96 -15.87
C ASN A 134 12.50 9.12 -14.91
N HIS A 135 11.80 10.15 -15.39
CA HIS A 135 11.33 11.26 -14.58
C HIS A 135 10.39 10.75 -13.47
N LEU A 136 9.44 9.85 -13.79
CA LEU A 136 8.59 9.19 -12.79
C LEU A 136 9.40 8.50 -11.69
N GLN A 137 10.41 7.72 -12.09
CA GLN A 137 11.27 7.00 -11.16
C GLN A 137 12.15 7.93 -10.32
N SER A 138 12.61 9.04 -10.91
CA SER A 138 13.40 10.06 -10.21
C SER A 138 12.60 10.73 -9.09
N VAL A 139 11.37 11.19 -9.39
CA VAL A 139 10.48 11.81 -8.40
C VAL A 139 10.11 10.83 -7.30
N LEU A 140 9.81 9.57 -7.64
CA LEU A 140 9.53 8.55 -6.63
C LEU A 140 10.75 8.27 -5.73
N ASN A 141 11.95 8.26 -6.31
CA ASN A 141 13.19 8.11 -5.54
C ASN A 141 13.43 9.31 -4.62
N GLU A 142 13.23 10.53 -5.11
CA GLU A 142 13.29 11.77 -4.33
C GLU A 142 12.31 11.72 -3.15
N PHE A 143 11.06 11.36 -3.40
CA PHE A 143 10.05 11.18 -2.37
C PHE A 143 10.49 10.16 -1.31
N SER A 144 10.98 9.00 -1.73
CA SER A 144 11.38 7.93 -0.82
C SER A 144 12.52 8.32 0.13
N LYS A 145 13.42 9.23 -0.28
CA LYS A 145 14.52 9.70 0.58
C LYS A 145 14.03 10.44 1.81
N ASN A 146 12.84 11.03 1.73
CA ASN A 146 12.22 11.77 2.82
C ASN A 146 11.37 10.89 3.74
N MET A 147 11.17 9.61 3.38
CA MET A 147 10.35 8.67 4.17
C MET A 147 11.12 8.06 5.33
N ALA A 148 10.40 7.63 6.35
CA ALA A 148 10.91 7.09 7.61
C ALA A 148 11.94 5.96 7.41
N PHE A 149 11.69 5.06 6.46
CA PHE A 149 12.54 3.91 6.20
C PHE A 149 13.89 4.24 5.54
N LYS A 150 14.09 5.48 5.07
CA LYS A 150 15.38 5.98 4.56
C LYS A 150 15.95 7.13 5.37
N LYS A 151 15.10 7.94 6.00
CA LYS A 151 15.50 9.14 6.73
C LYS A 151 16.05 8.82 8.13
N GLY A 152 15.48 7.83 8.81
CA GLY A 152 15.86 7.47 10.17
C GLY A 152 15.64 8.57 11.21
N GLY A 153 16.34 8.41 12.35
CA GLY A 153 16.34 9.33 13.48
C GLY A 153 14.99 9.49 14.17
N ASP A 154 14.87 10.58 14.94
CA ASP A 154 13.68 10.92 15.71
C ASP A 154 12.39 10.95 14.87
N TYR A 155 12.47 11.41 13.62
CA TYR A 155 11.32 11.47 12.71
C TYR A 155 10.71 10.08 12.49
N SER A 156 11.56 9.09 12.16
CA SER A 156 11.13 7.73 11.88
C SER A 156 10.56 7.04 13.12
N VAL A 157 11.18 7.27 14.28
CA VAL A 157 10.69 6.71 15.55
C VAL A 157 9.36 7.35 15.96
N SER A 158 9.19 8.66 15.77
CA SER A 158 7.92 9.33 16.03
C SER A 158 6.79 8.74 15.20
N LEU A 159 7.02 8.49 13.90
CA LEU A 159 6.02 7.82 13.06
C LEU A 159 5.73 6.38 13.50
N ALA A 160 6.75 5.63 13.94
CA ALA A 160 6.55 4.29 14.48
C ALA A 160 5.71 4.28 15.76
N ILE A 161 5.86 5.29 16.62
CA ILE A 161 5.03 5.48 17.82
C ILE A 161 3.60 5.85 17.44
N GLU A 162 3.41 6.82 16.53
CA GLU A 162 2.09 7.26 16.07
C GLU A 162 1.31 6.13 15.38
N TYR A 163 2.00 5.26 14.62
CA TYR A 163 1.42 4.11 13.94
C TYR A 163 0.66 3.16 14.88
N SER A 164 1.05 3.09 16.16
CA SER A 164 0.33 2.34 17.21
C SER A 164 0.05 0.86 16.88
N ASN A 165 0.92 0.25 16.07
CA ASN A 165 0.89 -1.16 15.70
C ASN A 165 2.33 -1.66 15.56
N ILE A 166 2.55 -2.95 15.30
CA ILE A 166 3.88 -3.53 15.14
C ILE A 166 4.62 -2.81 14.01
N ALA A 167 5.75 -2.22 14.37
CA ALA A 167 6.68 -1.59 13.44
C ALA A 167 8.09 -2.12 13.72
N THR A 168 9.05 -1.70 12.91
CA THR A 168 10.46 -1.97 13.10
C THR A 168 11.24 -0.66 13.11
N CYS A 169 12.20 -0.52 14.03
CA CYS A 169 13.27 0.47 13.96
C CYS A 169 14.62 -0.24 13.81
N GLU A 170 15.46 0.21 12.89
CA GLU A 170 16.78 -0.34 12.61
C GLU A 170 17.88 0.61 13.07
N PHE A 171 18.80 0.09 13.88
CA PHE A 171 20.00 0.78 14.31
C PHE A 171 21.07 0.74 13.22
N ASP A 172 22.02 1.68 13.26
CA ASP A 172 23.18 1.70 12.39
C ASP A 172 24.12 0.48 12.53
N SER A 173 23.99 -0.29 13.61
CA SER A 173 24.62 -1.60 13.77
C SER A 173 23.97 -2.72 12.94
N GLY A 174 22.83 -2.44 12.28
CA GLY A 174 22.03 -3.40 11.53
C GLY A 174 21.03 -4.18 12.39
N VAL A 175 21.00 -3.97 13.71
CA VAL A 175 19.99 -4.59 14.58
C VAL A 175 18.63 -3.93 14.38
N GLN A 176 17.62 -4.76 14.16
CA GLN A 176 16.25 -4.38 13.91
C GLN A 176 15.39 -4.73 15.13
N VAL A 177 14.80 -3.73 15.77
CA VAL A 177 13.86 -3.90 16.90
C VAL A 177 12.44 -3.87 16.34
N SER A 178 11.72 -4.97 16.44
CA SER A 178 10.33 -5.11 15.99
C SER A 178 9.38 -5.22 17.17
N GLY A 179 8.41 -4.32 17.28
CA GLY A 179 7.45 -4.30 18.39
C GLY A 179 6.49 -3.11 18.35
N LEU A 180 5.71 -2.94 19.40
CA LEU A 180 4.83 -1.78 19.57
C LEU A 180 5.61 -0.63 20.22
N PHE A 181 5.98 0.39 19.45
CA PHE A 181 6.73 1.54 19.96
C PHE A 181 5.85 2.45 20.81
N LYS A 182 6.36 2.82 21.98
CA LYS A 182 5.58 3.60 22.96
C LYS A 182 6.18 4.97 23.27
N GLU A 183 7.50 5.05 23.33
CA GLU A 183 8.16 6.25 23.82
C GLU A 183 9.57 6.38 23.22
N LEU A 184 9.95 7.61 22.91
CA LEU A 184 11.31 8.02 22.62
C LEU A 184 11.70 9.11 23.62
N ILE A 185 12.54 8.77 24.60
CA ILE A 185 13.02 9.72 25.58
C ILE A 185 14.05 10.63 24.89
N LYS A 186 13.91 11.94 25.10
CA LYS A 186 14.76 12.94 24.47
C LYS A 186 15.53 13.78 25.48
N ILE A 187 16.75 14.16 25.10
CA ILE A 187 17.58 15.16 25.80
C ILE A 187 18.01 16.18 24.77
N ASN A 188 17.82 17.47 25.06
CA ASN A 188 18.12 18.56 24.13
C ASN A 188 17.51 18.33 22.73
N ASN A 189 16.26 17.86 22.67
CA ASN A 189 15.52 17.49 21.46
C ASN A 189 16.11 16.34 20.61
N LYS A 190 17.10 15.59 21.11
CA LYS A 190 17.64 14.38 20.48
C LYS A 190 17.11 13.15 21.20
N GLY A 191 16.59 12.16 20.46
CA GLY A 191 16.23 10.85 21.01
C GLY A 191 17.45 10.11 21.57
N VAL A 192 17.35 9.63 22.80
CA VAL A 192 18.45 8.96 23.52
C VAL A 192 18.06 7.59 24.07
N TYR A 193 16.76 7.28 24.17
CA TYR A 193 16.30 5.96 24.64
C TYR A 193 14.96 5.60 24.00
N LEU A 194 14.95 4.48 23.30
CA LEU A 194 13.80 3.90 22.61
C LEU A 194 13.08 2.91 23.53
N LYS A 195 11.74 2.94 23.55
CA LYS A 195 10.93 1.96 24.29
C LYS A 195 9.82 1.37 23.45
N THR A 196 9.72 0.05 23.50
CA THR A 196 8.54 -0.70 23.07
C THR A 196 7.73 -1.16 24.29
N GLN A 197 6.49 -1.56 24.04
CA GLN A 197 5.60 -2.12 25.05
C GLN A 197 5.09 -3.49 24.57
N GLY A 198 5.14 -4.49 25.45
CA GLY A 198 4.73 -5.85 25.12
C GLY A 198 5.72 -6.57 24.20
N PRO A 199 5.29 -7.67 23.56
CA PRO A 199 6.20 -8.59 22.88
C PRO A 199 7.06 -7.89 21.83
N THR A 200 8.38 -8.08 21.93
CA THR A 200 9.37 -7.48 21.03
C THR A 200 10.30 -8.56 20.46
N ALA A 201 10.72 -8.42 19.21
CA ALA A 201 11.71 -9.29 18.60
C ALA A 201 12.89 -8.49 18.05
N LEU A 202 14.10 -9.01 18.24
CA LEU A 202 15.32 -8.46 17.66
C LEU A 202 15.71 -9.30 16.46
N SER A 203 16.05 -8.64 15.36
CA SER A 203 16.42 -9.26 14.09
C SER A 203 17.68 -8.63 13.51
N ILE A 204 18.33 -9.36 12.61
CA ILE A 204 19.35 -8.82 11.71
C ILE A 204 19.05 -9.34 10.31
N ASN A 205 19.20 -8.49 9.29
CA ASN A 205 18.92 -8.86 7.90
C ASN A 205 17.53 -9.51 7.71
N ASN A 206 16.51 -8.99 8.41
CA ASN A 206 15.12 -9.50 8.41
C ASN A 206 14.95 -10.94 8.92
N LYS A 207 15.87 -11.43 9.75
CA LYS A 207 15.77 -12.71 10.45
C LYS A 207 15.92 -12.53 11.95
N GLN A 208 15.03 -13.15 12.72
CA GLN A 208 15.08 -13.09 14.18
C GLN A 208 16.42 -13.62 14.69
N LEU A 209 17.02 -12.87 15.63
CA LEU A 209 18.18 -13.33 16.38
C LEU A 209 17.76 -14.45 17.34
N ARG A 210 18.61 -15.47 17.46
CA ARG A 210 18.36 -16.61 18.35
C ARG A 210 18.20 -16.09 19.78
N ASN A 211 17.18 -16.60 20.48
CA ASN A 211 16.83 -16.23 21.87
C ASN A 211 16.44 -14.76 22.09
N HIS A 212 16.24 -13.94 21.05
CA HIS A 212 15.74 -12.56 21.19
C HIS A 212 14.40 -12.35 20.47
N GLY A 213 13.52 -13.36 20.53
CA GLY A 213 12.16 -13.28 19.99
C GLY A 213 11.14 -12.75 21.00
N ILE A 214 9.87 -12.78 20.58
CA ILE A 214 8.71 -12.31 21.37
C ILE A 214 8.50 -13.07 22.69
N GLU A 215 9.01 -14.31 22.79
CA GLU A 215 8.98 -15.12 24.01
C GLU A 215 10.02 -14.70 25.05
N HIS A 216 11.06 -13.98 24.62
CA HIS A 216 12.12 -13.50 25.51
C HIS A 216 11.86 -12.07 25.97
N HIS A 217 11.48 -11.18 25.04
CA HIS A 217 11.12 -9.79 25.34
C HIS A 217 9.59 -9.61 25.45
N ILE A 218 8.97 -10.29 26.42
CA ILE A 218 7.50 -10.37 26.54
C ILE A 218 6.87 -9.03 26.91
N ASP A 219 7.50 -8.28 27.82
CA ASP A 219 6.92 -7.06 28.42
C ASP A 219 7.25 -5.76 27.66
N GLY A 220 8.20 -5.83 26.74
CA GLY A 220 8.76 -4.67 26.04
C GLY A 220 10.26 -4.75 25.91
N PHE A 221 10.82 -3.71 25.30
CA PHE A 221 12.24 -3.57 25.09
C PHE A 221 12.64 -2.11 25.26
N GLY A 222 13.82 -1.88 25.81
CA GLY A 222 14.36 -0.54 26.06
C GLY A 222 15.81 -0.45 25.61
N ALA A 223 16.12 0.47 24.69
CA ALA A 223 17.45 0.59 24.11
C ALA A 223 17.94 2.04 24.10
N PRO A 224 19.13 2.33 24.67
CA PRO A 224 19.83 3.58 24.48
C PRO A 224 20.15 3.81 23.00
N ILE A 225 20.20 5.09 22.62
CA ILE A 225 20.64 5.55 21.31
C ILE A 225 21.78 6.54 21.57
N GLY A 226 22.99 6.19 21.15
CA GLY A 226 24.16 7.08 21.28
C GLY A 226 25.48 6.34 21.44
N ASP A 227 26.52 7.11 21.73
CA ASP A 227 27.88 6.60 21.86
C ASP A 227 28.21 6.24 23.29
N ILE A 228 28.86 5.09 23.51
CA ILE A 228 29.47 4.75 24.79
C ILE A 228 30.82 5.46 24.88
N ILE A 229 30.99 6.31 25.88
CA ILE A 229 32.15 7.23 25.96
C ILE A 229 33.25 6.76 26.90
N ASN A 230 32.98 5.79 27.79
CA ASN A 230 33.91 5.41 28.86
C ASN A 230 34.66 4.08 28.62
N VAL A 231 34.25 3.28 27.64
CA VAL A 231 34.83 1.95 27.37
C VAL A 231 34.85 1.68 25.86
N ASN A 232 35.92 1.05 25.37
CA ASN A 232 35.94 0.47 24.02
C ASN A 232 35.13 -0.83 24.02
N VAL A 233 34.05 -0.88 23.24
CA VAL A 233 33.13 -2.03 23.12
C VAL A 233 33.89 -3.34 22.86
N ASN A 234 34.92 -3.35 22.03
CA ASN A 234 35.66 -4.56 21.70
C ASN A 234 36.38 -5.20 22.89
N SER A 235 36.71 -4.40 23.92
CA SER A 235 37.34 -4.91 25.15
C SER A 235 36.38 -5.71 26.04
N LEU A 236 35.07 -5.63 25.80
CA LEU A 236 34.04 -6.28 26.63
C LEU A 236 34.05 -7.80 26.51
N ARG A 237 34.64 -8.38 25.46
CA ARG A 237 34.83 -9.84 25.30
C ARG A 237 35.56 -10.47 26.50
N GLN A 238 36.49 -9.70 27.08
CA GLN A 238 37.31 -10.16 28.21
C GLN A 238 36.63 -9.92 29.56
N LYS A 239 35.44 -9.32 29.57
CA LYS A 239 34.69 -8.94 30.77
C LYS A 239 33.42 -9.77 31.00
N LEU A 240 33.31 -10.92 30.34
CA LEU A 240 32.25 -11.89 30.64
C LEU A 240 32.31 -12.32 32.10
N ASN A 241 31.14 -12.41 32.71
CA ASN A 241 30.90 -12.64 34.14
C ASN A 241 31.51 -11.60 35.09
N GLN A 242 31.77 -10.38 34.60
CA GLN A 242 32.26 -9.27 35.42
C GLN A 242 31.25 -8.13 35.47
N GLU A 243 31.33 -7.33 36.52
CA GLU A 243 30.58 -6.09 36.60
C GLU A 243 31.13 -5.08 35.58
N VAL A 244 30.24 -4.55 34.76
CA VAL A 244 30.55 -3.60 33.70
C VAL A 244 29.64 -2.39 33.85
N LYS A 245 30.22 -1.20 33.72
CA LYS A 245 29.52 0.07 33.69
C LYS A 245 29.78 0.77 32.37
N LEU A 246 28.72 1.01 31.60
CA LEU A 246 28.73 1.75 30.35
C LEU A 246 28.06 3.10 30.57
N ILE A 247 28.70 4.17 30.07
CA ILE A 247 28.21 5.54 30.15
C ILE A 247 28.05 6.04 28.73
N TYR A 248 26.85 6.50 28.41
CA TYR A 248 26.53 7.11 27.11
C TYR A 248 26.78 8.62 27.14
N ASP A 249 27.06 9.19 25.97
CA ASP A 249 27.15 10.64 25.73
C ASP A 249 25.91 11.42 26.21
N SER A 250 24.75 10.76 26.23
CA SER A 250 23.47 11.28 26.72
C SER A 250 23.33 11.32 28.25
N GLY A 251 24.26 10.74 29.01
CA GLY A 251 24.16 10.59 30.47
C GLY A 251 23.38 9.34 30.91
N ILE A 252 23.01 8.46 29.99
CA ILE A 252 22.50 7.12 30.31
C ILE A 252 23.64 6.27 30.85
N ILE A 253 23.39 5.58 31.95
CA ILE A 253 24.32 4.65 32.58
C ILE A 253 23.69 3.27 32.61
N VAL A 254 24.37 2.29 32.03
CA VAL A 254 24.04 0.86 32.09
C VAL A 254 25.07 0.20 33.00
N GLN A 255 24.63 -0.44 34.08
CA GLN A 255 25.52 -1.12 35.02
C GLN A 255 24.95 -2.47 35.44
N GLY A 256 25.73 -3.54 35.30
CA GLY A 256 25.34 -4.89 35.66
C GLY A 256 26.45 -5.89 35.43
N VAL A 257 26.17 -7.18 35.62
CA VAL A 257 27.11 -8.27 35.34
C VAL A 257 26.91 -8.75 33.91
N LEU A 258 27.87 -8.46 33.04
CA LEU A 258 27.85 -8.90 31.64
C LEU A 258 28.00 -10.42 31.58
N PHE A 259 27.04 -11.16 31.03
CA PHE A 259 27.11 -12.63 30.99
C PHE A 259 27.04 -13.22 29.58
N ASP A 260 26.53 -12.46 28.60
CA ASP A 260 26.49 -12.90 27.20
C ASP A 260 26.73 -11.73 26.23
N LEU A 261 27.12 -12.04 25.01
CA LEU A 261 27.28 -11.10 23.91
C LEU A 261 26.92 -11.76 22.56
N VAL A 262 26.36 -10.97 21.65
CA VAL A 262 26.06 -11.41 20.28
C VAL A 262 26.90 -10.61 19.31
N GLU A 263 27.49 -11.30 18.33
CA GLU A 263 28.29 -10.71 17.26
C GLU A 263 27.59 -10.86 15.91
N ASN A 264 27.82 -9.90 15.02
CA ASN A 264 27.41 -10.01 13.61
C ASN A 264 28.45 -10.85 12.81
N GLU A 265 28.18 -11.06 11.52
CA GLU A 265 29.08 -11.82 10.63
C GLU A 265 30.47 -11.19 10.46
N ASN A 266 30.62 -9.89 10.73
CA ASN A 266 31.90 -9.17 10.67
C ASN A 266 32.69 -9.27 11.98
N GLY A 267 32.11 -9.88 13.03
CA GLY A 267 32.71 -9.93 14.37
C GLY A 267 32.55 -8.64 15.17
N ASP A 268 31.63 -7.75 14.80
CA ASP A 268 31.28 -6.61 15.65
C ASP A 268 30.26 -7.07 16.71
N ILE A 269 30.44 -6.62 17.95
CA ILE A 269 29.47 -6.89 19.02
C ILE A 269 28.24 -6.01 18.77
N ILE A 270 27.07 -6.64 18.69
CA ILE A 270 25.79 -5.97 18.40
C ILE A 270 24.82 -6.00 19.59
N ILE A 271 24.92 -6.99 20.47
CA ILE A 271 24.13 -7.10 21.70
C ILE A 271 25.02 -7.49 22.87
N LEU A 272 24.72 -6.93 24.04
CA LEU A 272 25.31 -7.31 25.34
C LEU A 272 24.19 -7.66 26.32
N SER A 273 24.30 -8.79 27.00
CA SER A 273 23.28 -9.24 27.97
C SER A 273 23.81 -9.16 29.39
N PHE A 274 23.03 -8.53 30.28
CA PHE A 274 23.42 -8.26 31.65
C PHE A 274 22.45 -8.89 32.66
N ASN A 275 23.03 -9.50 33.71
CA ASN A 275 22.33 -9.90 34.92
C ASN A 275 22.42 -8.79 35.98
N SER A 276 21.41 -8.70 36.84
CA SER A 276 21.34 -7.69 37.92
C SER A 276 21.61 -6.28 37.41
N CYS A 277 21.05 -5.95 36.24
CA CYS A 277 21.35 -4.73 35.52
C CYS A 277 20.45 -3.57 35.95
N SER A 278 21.02 -2.38 36.09
CA SER A 278 20.28 -1.14 36.22
C SER A 278 20.61 -0.22 35.05
N VAL A 279 19.58 0.37 34.46
CA VAL A 279 19.73 1.43 33.47
C VAL A 279 19.08 2.69 34.02
N ILE A 280 19.88 3.74 34.15
CA ILE A 280 19.42 5.03 34.67
C ILE A 280 19.80 6.14 33.72
N LEU A 281 18.94 7.15 33.64
CA LEU A 281 19.29 8.42 33.01
C LEU A 281 19.60 9.46 34.09
N ASN A 282 20.84 9.95 34.10
CA ASN A 282 21.26 11.08 34.93
C ASN A 282 21.22 12.36 34.10
N GLN A 283 20.44 13.35 34.54
CA GLN A 283 20.48 14.69 33.98
C GLN A 283 21.18 15.61 34.99
N ASP A 284 22.36 16.12 34.64
CA ASP A 284 23.09 17.07 35.49
C ASP A 284 22.39 18.45 35.45
N GLY A 285 21.79 18.83 36.57
CA GLY A 285 21.08 20.10 36.77
C GLY A 285 20.33 20.12 38.10
N LEU A 286 20.43 21.25 38.82
CA LEU A 286 20.22 21.46 40.26
C LEU A 286 18.92 20.94 40.93
N ASN A 287 17.98 20.29 40.26
CA ASN A 287 16.74 19.76 40.87
C ASN A 287 15.99 18.72 39.99
N GLN A 288 16.66 17.77 39.32
CA GLN A 288 15.96 16.71 38.56
C GLN A 288 16.23 15.28 39.03
N LYS A 289 15.16 14.49 38.98
CA LYS A 289 14.97 13.14 39.53
C LYS A 289 15.66 12.12 38.62
N LYS A 290 16.49 11.23 39.19
CA LYS A 290 17.03 10.07 38.47
C LYS A 290 15.87 9.27 37.86
N MET A 291 15.91 9.05 36.55
CA MET A 291 14.90 8.24 35.87
C MET A 291 15.43 6.80 35.73
N ILE A 292 14.69 5.86 36.30
CA ILE A 292 14.98 4.43 36.14
C ILE A 292 14.38 3.98 34.82
N LEU A 293 15.24 3.50 33.91
CA LEU A 293 14.87 2.99 32.59
C LEU A 293 14.84 1.47 32.57
N PHE A 294 15.60 0.84 33.46
CA PHE A 294 15.56 -0.60 33.73
C PHE A 294 15.95 -0.86 35.19
N ASP A 295 15.16 -1.68 35.89
CA ASP A 295 15.44 -2.09 37.26
C ASP A 295 15.93 -3.55 37.29
N PRO A 296 16.94 -3.91 38.12
CA PRO A 296 17.45 -5.27 38.21
C PRO A 296 16.39 -6.34 38.50
N SER A 297 15.28 -5.96 39.16
CA SER A 297 14.17 -6.87 39.45
C SER A 297 13.36 -7.28 38.23
N TRP A 298 13.53 -6.60 37.08
CA TRP A 298 12.82 -6.89 35.84
C TRP A 298 13.46 -8.02 35.02
N GLY A 299 14.64 -8.50 35.44
CA GLY A 299 15.30 -9.66 34.87
C GLY A 299 16.55 -9.32 34.06
N VAL A 300 16.76 -10.06 32.97
CA VAL A 300 17.90 -9.88 32.07
C VAL A 300 17.70 -8.61 31.25
N TYR A 301 18.76 -7.79 31.18
CA TYR A 301 18.78 -6.63 30.29
C TYR A 301 19.64 -6.92 29.07
N ASP A 302 19.02 -6.94 27.89
CA ASP A 302 19.73 -7.00 26.62
C ASP A 302 19.90 -5.60 26.05
N LEU A 303 21.15 -5.21 25.87
CA LEU A 303 21.54 -3.92 25.31
C LEU A 303 21.86 -4.08 23.82
N VAL A 304 21.04 -3.50 22.96
CA VAL A 304 21.39 -3.28 21.55
C VAL A 304 22.40 -2.13 21.46
N LEU A 305 23.51 -2.39 20.78
CA LEU A 305 24.54 -1.38 20.53
C LEU A 305 24.23 -0.67 19.21
N GLY A 306 23.99 0.63 19.26
CA GLY A 306 23.82 1.47 18.07
C GLY A 306 23.77 2.95 18.41
N THR A 307 24.36 3.77 17.54
CA THR A 307 24.54 5.21 17.79
C THR A 307 23.33 6.02 17.31
N ARG A 308 22.59 5.48 16.34
CA ARG A 308 21.41 6.14 15.74
C ARG A 308 20.46 5.14 15.08
N ILE A 309 19.21 5.55 14.93
CA ILE A 309 18.23 4.85 14.09
C ILE A 309 18.41 5.29 12.65
N ILE A 310 18.60 4.34 11.73
CA ILE A 310 18.79 4.62 10.29
C ILE A 310 17.52 4.36 9.46
N SER A 311 16.56 3.61 10.01
CA SER A 311 15.32 3.27 9.31
C SER A 311 14.21 2.97 10.32
N ALA A 312 12.97 3.31 9.98
CA ALA A 312 11.80 2.69 10.59
C ALA A 312 10.71 2.42 9.56
N TYR A 313 9.97 1.34 9.71
CA TYR A 313 8.90 0.94 8.79
C TYR A 313 7.82 0.09 9.47
N PRO A 314 6.60 0.01 8.90
CA PRO A 314 5.54 -0.85 9.41
C PRO A 314 5.88 -2.34 9.35
N ASN A 315 5.26 -3.11 10.25
CA ASN A 315 5.43 -4.55 10.43
C ASN A 315 6.80 -4.95 11.02
N ALA A 316 6.88 -6.21 11.45
CA ALA A 316 8.11 -6.80 11.95
C ALA A 316 9.14 -7.01 10.83
N ALA A 317 10.42 -6.93 11.18
CA ALA A 317 11.51 -7.25 10.28
C ALA A 317 11.46 -8.70 9.82
N ASP A 318 11.25 -9.62 10.78
CA ASP A 318 10.96 -11.02 10.51
C ASP A 318 9.46 -11.26 10.74
N MET A 319 8.72 -11.50 9.65
CA MET A 319 7.27 -11.74 9.71
C MET A 319 6.91 -13.01 10.49
N SER A 320 7.84 -13.96 10.63
CA SER A 320 7.59 -15.17 11.41
C SER A 320 7.59 -14.92 12.92
N SER A 321 8.26 -13.85 13.38
CA SER A 321 8.28 -13.44 14.79
C SER A 321 6.93 -12.91 15.28
N PHE A 322 6.12 -12.36 14.37
CA PHE A 322 4.79 -11.85 14.66
C PHE A 322 3.80 -12.47 13.66
N PRO A 323 3.38 -13.72 13.89
CA PRO A 323 2.49 -14.40 12.95
C PRO A 323 1.20 -13.60 12.78
N VAL A 324 0.99 -13.13 11.56
CA VAL A 324 -0.19 -12.34 11.19
C VAL A 324 -1.42 -13.25 11.21
N GLU A 325 -2.37 -12.99 12.10
CA GLU A 325 -3.69 -13.62 12.02
C GLU A 325 -4.35 -13.25 10.67
N LYS A 326 -5.11 -14.17 10.08
CA LYS A 326 -5.75 -13.93 8.78
C LYS A 326 -6.50 -12.60 8.79
N ILE A 327 -6.22 -11.75 7.79
CA ILE A 327 -6.93 -10.48 7.62
C ILE A 327 -8.38 -10.79 7.23
N TYR A 328 -9.31 -10.51 8.13
CA TYR A 328 -10.74 -10.59 7.85
C TYR A 328 -11.26 -9.22 7.43
N PHE A 329 -11.51 -9.07 6.13
CA PHE A 329 -12.13 -7.87 5.59
C PHE A 329 -13.61 -7.80 6.00
N LYS A 330 -14.07 -6.62 6.46
CA LYS A 330 -15.46 -6.41 6.90
C LYS A 330 -16.47 -6.54 5.76
N SER A 331 -16.05 -6.30 4.53
CA SER A 331 -16.88 -6.29 3.33
C SER A 331 -16.41 -7.36 2.34
N GLN A 332 -17.33 -8.14 1.80
CA GLN A 332 -17.04 -9.12 0.75
C GLN A 332 -17.66 -8.67 -0.58
N THR A 333 -17.01 -8.99 -1.69
CA THR A 333 -17.52 -8.71 -3.04
C THR A 333 -18.89 -9.36 -3.22
N ILE A 334 -19.87 -8.56 -3.63
CA ILE A 334 -21.23 -9.03 -3.91
C ILE A 334 -21.24 -9.66 -5.29
N GLN A 335 -21.42 -10.97 -5.36
CA GLN A 335 -21.46 -11.69 -6.63
C GLN A 335 -22.81 -11.48 -7.34
N PRO A 336 -22.81 -11.28 -8.67
CA PRO A 336 -24.03 -11.17 -9.43
C PRO A 336 -24.87 -12.45 -9.36
N LYS A 337 -26.17 -12.28 -9.13
CA LYS A 337 -27.16 -13.35 -9.26
C LYS A 337 -27.83 -13.21 -10.62
N PHE A 338 -27.47 -14.10 -11.54
CA PHE A 338 -28.05 -14.13 -12.87
C PHE A 338 -29.41 -14.82 -12.88
N THR A 339 -30.36 -14.21 -13.57
CA THR A 339 -31.66 -14.80 -13.89
C THR A 339 -31.51 -15.98 -14.85
N LYS A 340 -32.54 -16.83 -14.93
CA LYS A 340 -32.57 -17.93 -15.91
C LYS A 340 -32.45 -17.44 -17.36
N SER A 341 -32.94 -16.24 -17.67
CA SER A 341 -32.82 -15.65 -19.01
C SER A 341 -31.37 -15.27 -19.32
N GLU A 342 -30.69 -14.59 -18.40
CA GLU A 342 -29.27 -14.23 -18.56
C GLU A 342 -28.37 -15.46 -18.67
N GLN A 343 -28.66 -16.51 -17.89
CA GLN A 343 -27.92 -17.78 -18.00
C GLN A 343 -28.03 -18.40 -19.40
N LYS A 344 -29.23 -18.40 -20.01
CA LYS A 344 -29.40 -18.86 -21.40
C LYS A 344 -28.64 -17.99 -22.39
N LEU A 345 -28.62 -16.68 -22.20
CA LEU A 345 -27.85 -15.76 -23.03
C LEU A 345 -26.35 -16.06 -22.92
N HIS A 346 -25.84 -16.31 -21.71
CA HIS A 346 -24.45 -16.72 -21.49
C HIS A 346 -24.10 -18.04 -22.19
N GLU A 347 -25.04 -18.99 -22.26
CA GLU A 347 -24.84 -20.22 -23.04
C GLU A 347 -24.66 -19.91 -24.54
N LEU A 348 -25.39 -18.93 -25.09
CA LEU A 348 -25.22 -18.50 -26.48
C LEU A 348 -23.84 -17.87 -26.72
N TYR A 349 -23.40 -16.98 -25.84
CA TYR A 349 -22.05 -16.40 -25.88
C TYR A 349 -20.96 -17.49 -25.77
N SER A 350 -21.15 -18.46 -24.88
CA SER A 350 -20.22 -19.58 -24.72
C SER A 350 -20.08 -20.40 -26.01
N ARG A 351 -21.19 -20.63 -26.73
CA ARG A 351 -21.16 -21.31 -28.04
C ARG A 351 -20.44 -20.50 -29.11
N ILE A 352 -20.68 -19.19 -29.18
CA ILE A 352 -19.96 -18.29 -30.10
C ILE A 352 -18.45 -18.31 -29.83
N ARG A 353 -18.05 -18.22 -28.55
CA ARG A 353 -16.65 -18.33 -28.15
C ARG A 353 -16.03 -19.67 -28.53
N HIS A 354 -16.74 -20.77 -28.28
CA HIS A 354 -16.25 -22.09 -28.68
C HIS A 354 -16.04 -22.21 -30.20
N MET A 355 -16.93 -21.63 -31.01
CA MET A 355 -16.77 -21.59 -32.47
C MET A 355 -15.60 -20.72 -32.92
N ARG A 356 -15.26 -19.66 -32.20
CA ARG A 356 -14.04 -18.85 -32.44
C ARG A 356 -12.76 -19.67 -32.23
N GLU A 357 -12.75 -20.54 -31.24
CA GLU A 357 -11.57 -21.31 -30.84
C GLU A 357 -11.41 -22.63 -31.62
N THR A 358 -12.47 -23.12 -32.28
CA THR A 358 -12.47 -24.42 -32.97
C THR A 358 -12.72 -24.27 -34.46
N ASN A 359 -13.97 -24.31 -34.89
CA ASN A 359 -14.38 -24.06 -36.27
C ASN A 359 -15.79 -23.46 -36.30
N ILE A 360 -16.03 -22.62 -37.29
CA ILE A 360 -17.31 -21.92 -37.42
C ILE A 360 -18.32 -22.86 -38.11
N ASN A 361 -19.44 -23.12 -37.44
CA ASN A 361 -20.56 -23.89 -38.00
C ASN A 361 -21.73 -22.95 -38.35
N SER A 362 -22.13 -22.93 -39.62
CA SER A 362 -23.21 -22.05 -40.12
C SER A 362 -24.58 -22.39 -39.54
N ASP A 363 -24.87 -23.67 -39.31
CA ASP A 363 -26.17 -24.10 -38.78
C ASP A 363 -26.31 -23.69 -37.32
N ASP A 364 -25.23 -23.83 -36.54
CA ASP A 364 -25.18 -23.36 -35.17
C ASP A 364 -25.27 -21.84 -35.06
N LEU A 365 -24.56 -21.09 -35.92
CA LEU A 365 -24.69 -19.64 -36.01
C LEU A 365 -26.13 -19.21 -36.32
N LEU A 366 -26.78 -19.87 -37.27
CA LEU A 366 -28.17 -19.59 -37.63
C LEU A 366 -29.13 -19.89 -36.47
N LEU A 367 -28.91 -20.98 -35.74
CA LEU A 367 -29.68 -21.29 -34.53
C LEU A 367 -29.48 -20.25 -33.43
N ILE A 368 -28.25 -19.77 -33.23
CA ILE A 368 -27.93 -18.77 -32.21
C ILE A 368 -28.58 -17.42 -32.55
N ILE A 369 -28.46 -16.93 -33.79
CA ILE A 369 -29.08 -15.64 -34.16
C ILE A 369 -30.61 -15.70 -34.07
N ASN A 370 -31.24 -16.81 -34.44
CA ASN A 370 -32.68 -16.96 -34.31
C ASN A 370 -33.11 -17.00 -32.83
N LYS A 371 -32.35 -17.67 -31.96
CA LYS A 371 -32.60 -17.64 -30.51
C LYS A 371 -32.41 -16.23 -29.94
N LEU A 372 -31.37 -15.52 -30.35
CA LEU A 372 -31.12 -14.14 -29.93
C LEU A 372 -32.30 -13.23 -30.28
N ILE A 373 -32.76 -13.27 -31.54
CA ILE A 373 -33.90 -12.46 -32.02
C ILE A 373 -35.20 -12.81 -31.29
N ASN A 374 -35.40 -14.08 -30.89
CA ASN A 374 -36.66 -14.49 -30.25
C ASN A 374 -36.66 -14.29 -28.74
N GLU A 375 -35.55 -14.57 -28.06
CA GLU A 375 -35.47 -14.64 -26.59
C GLU A 375 -34.71 -13.45 -25.96
N HIS A 376 -33.86 -12.74 -26.72
CA HIS A 376 -32.92 -11.74 -26.22
C HIS A 376 -32.80 -10.50 -27.15
N GLN A 377 -33.93 -9.92 -27.54
CA GLN A 377 -34.05 -8.90 -28.60
C GLN A 377 -33.19 -7.63 -28.43
N ASP A 378 -32.81 -7.29 -27.19
CA ASP A 378 -32.05 -6.09 -26.89
C ASP A 378 -30.53 -6.29 -26.85
N ASP A 379 -30.05 -7.54 -26.97
CA ASP A 379 -28.63 -7.86 -26.92
C ASP A 379 -27.96 -7.60 -28.28
N TRP A 380 -27.43 -6.38 -28.42
CA TRP A 380 -26.73 -5.95 -29.62
C TRP A 380 -25.34 -6.58 -29.77
N LEU A 381 -24.68 -6.92 -28.66
CA LEU A 381 -23.28 -7.33 -28.70
C LEU A 381 -23.12 -8.72 -29.32
N LEU A 382 -23.96 -9.69 -28.95
CA LEU A 382 -23.95 -11.02 -29.55
C LEU A 382 -24.28 -10.95 -31.06
N ALA A 383 -25.20 -10.06 -31.45
CA ALA A 383 -25.52 -9.83 -32.86
C ALA A 383 -24.31 -9.27 -33.63
N LEU A 384 -23.53 -8.38 -33.01
CA LEU A 384 -22.28 -7.87 -33.58
C LEU A 384 -21.21 -8.96 -33.72
N GLU A 385 -21.03 -9.82 -32.70
CA GLU A 385 -20.11 -10.96 -32.79
C GLU A 385 -20.51 -11.94 -33.91
N ILE A 386 -21.82 -12.16 -34.11
CA ILE A 386 -22.33 -12.98 -35.21
C ILE A 386 -22.05 -12.32 -36.56
N CYS A 387 -22.23 -10.99 -36.69
CA CYS A 387 -21.85 -10.25 -37.89
C CYS A 387 -20.36 -10.43 -38.21
N GLU A 388 -19.48 -10.33 -37.22
CA GLU A 388 -18.04 -10.56 -37.39
C GLU A 388 -17.76 -11.97 -37.95
N LEU A 389 -18.30 -13.00 -37.31
CA LEU A 389 -18.05 -14.40 -37.70
C LEU A 389 -18.66 -14.77 -39.05
N ALA A 390 -19.81 -14.18 -39.39
CA ALA A 390 -20.50 -14.43 -40.64
C ALA A 390 -19.94 -13.62 -41.82
N LYS A 391 -19.19 -12.54 -41.56
CA LYS A 391 -18.68 -11.64 -42.60
C LYS A 391 -17.88 -12.42 -43.64
N ASN A 392 -18.16 -12.16 -44.92
CA ASN A 392 -17.52 -12.77 -46.10
C ASN A 392 -17.70 -14.29 -46.27
N LYS A 393 -18.31 -15.00 -45.30
CA LYS A 393 -18.52 -16.46 -45.35
C LYS A 393 -19.98 -16.87 -45.47
N TYR A 394 -20.86 -16.18 -44.74
CA TYR A 394 -22.27 -16.56 -44.60
C TYR A 394 -23.18 -15.34 -44.76
N ASN A 395 -23.34 -14.86 -45.99
CA ASN A 395 -24.05 -13.60 -46.29
C ASN A 395 -25.49 -13.56 -45.76
N SER A 396 -26.22 -14.68 -45.77
CA SER A 396 -27.59 -14.74 -45.22
C SER A 396 -27.62 -14.49 -43.71
N ILE A 397 -26.71 -15.13 -42.96
CA ILE A 397 -26.58 -14.97 -41.50
C ILE A 397 -26.10 -13.55 -41.16
N TYR A 398 -25.12 -13.05 -41.90
CA TYR A 398 -24.64 -11.67 -41.75
C TYR A 398 -25.78 -10.68 -41.94
N ASN A 399 -26.57 -10.80 -43.01
CA ASN A 399 -27.69 -9.90 -43.27
C ASN A 399 -28.77 -9.98 -42.17
N LEU A 400 -29.05 -11.17 -41.63
CA LEU A 400 -29.98 -11.33 -40.52
C LEU A 400 -29.49 -10.61 -39.26
N ALA A 401 -28.24 -10.83 -38.87
CA ALA A 401 -27.64 -10.18 -37.70
C ALA A 401 -27.50 -8.67 -37.89
N TYR A 402 -27.10 -8.21 -39.07
CA TYR A 402 -27.00 -6.79 -39.42
C TYR A 402 -28.37 -6.10 -39.37
N ASN A 403 -29.41 -6.71 -39.95
CA ASN A 403 -30.76 -6.16 -39.90
C ASN A 403 -31.28 -6.09 -38.46
N HIS A 404 -30.96 -7.09 -37.63
CA HIS A 404 -31.30 -7.07 -36.22
C HIS A 404 -30.59 -5.92 -35.48
N LEU A 405 -29.28 -5.72 -35.71
CA LEU A 405 -28.53 -4.58 -35.18
C LEU A 405 -29.13 -3.23 -35.59
N MET A 406 -29.52 -3.09 -36.86
CA MET A 406 -30.16 -1.87 -37.36
C MET A 406 -31.52 -1.62 -36.70
N ASN A 407 -32.27 -2.69 -36.39
CA ASN A 407 -33.52 -2.58 -35.64
C ASN A 407 -33.26 -2.15 -34.19
N ILE A 408 -32.28 -2.73 -33.51
CA ILE A 408 -31.89 -2.33 -32.14
C ILE A 408 -31.42 -0.87 -32.12
N LYS A 409 -30.61 -0.46 -33.10
CA LYS A 409 -30.17 0.94 -33.25
C LYS A 409 -31.36 1.90 -33.37
N LYS A 410 -32.42 1.53 -34.11
CA LYS A 410 -33.62 2.35 -34.26
C LYS A 410 -34.47 2.39 -33.01
N SER A 411 -34.61 1.27 -32.29
CA SER A 411 -35.43 1.17 -31.09
C SER A 411 -34.74 1.74 -29.85
N ASN A 412 -33.40 1.79 -29.82
CA ASN A 412 -32.64 2.21 -28.66
C ASN A 412 -31.43 3.10 -29.04
N SER A 413 -31.61 4.42 -28.91
CA SER A 413 -30.59 5.42 -29.23
C SER A 413 -29.32 5.29 -28.37
N LYS A 414 -29.37 4.61 -27.21
CA LYS A 414 -28.21 4.40 -26.34
C LYS A 414 -27.12 3.57 -27.02
N TYR A 415 -27.49 2.60 -27.86
CA TYR A 415 -26.55 1.68 -28.49
C TYR A 415 -26.10 2.13 -29.88
N GLU A 416 -26.66 3.21 -30.42
CA GLU A 416 -26.38 3.67 -31.79
C GLU A 416 -24.88 3.83 -32.06
N LYS A 417 -24.17 4.56 -31.18
CA LYS A 417 -22.74 4.79 -31.33
C LYS A 417 -21.93 3.49 -31.22
N LEU A 418 -22.24 2.66 -30.22
CA LEU A 418 -21.53 1.39 -29.98
C LEU A 418 -21.67 0.42 -31.15
N ILE A 419 -22.90 0.28 -31.68
CA ILE A 419 -23.18 -0.55 -32.85
C ILE A 419 -22.45 -0.01 -34.08
N PHE A 420 -22.48 1.31 -34.29
CA PHE A 420 -21.81 1.95 -35.43
C PHE A 420 -20.29 1.78 -35.39
N ASP A 421 -19.67 2.10 -34.24
CA ASP A 421 -18.23 1.95 -34.03
C ASP A 421 -17.82 0.48 -34.19
N GLY A 422 -18.59 -0.45 -33.63
CA GLY A 422 -18.38 -1.88 -33.77
C GLY A 422 -18.42 -2.36 -35.23
N LEU A 423 -19.43 -1.94 -35.99
CA LEU A 423 -19.54 -2.29 -37.42
C LEU A 423 -18.42 -1.68 -38.27
N ASN A 424 -17.93 -0.47 -37.92
CA ASN A 424 -16.78 0.15 -38.57
C ASN A 424 -15.46 -0.56 -38.28
N LEU A 425 -15.33 -1.22 -37.12
CA LEU A 425 -14.18 -2.09 -36.87
C LEU A 425 -14.23 -3.36 -37.73
N LEU A 426 -15.43 -3.78 -38.12
CA LEU A 426 -15.60 -4.92 -39.00
C LEU A 426 -15.33 -4.54 -40.46
N SER A 427 -15.69 -3.32 -40.92
CA SER A 427 -15.56 -2.86 -42.31
C SER A 427 -14.12 -2.93 -42.81
#